data_AF-A0A7Y3U2T6-F1
#
_entry.id   AF-A0A7Y3U2T6-F1
#
_cell.length_a   1.000
_cell.length_b   1.000
_cell.length_c   1.000
_cell.angle_alpha   90.00
_cell.angle_beta   90.00
_cell.angle_gamma   90.00
#
_symmetry.space_group_name_H-M   'P 1'
#
loop_
_entity.id
_entity.type
_entity.pdbx_description
1 polymer ?
#
loop_
_entity_poly.entity_id
_entity_poly.type
_entity_poly.pdbx_seq_one_letter_code
_entity_poly.pdbx_strand_id
1 'polypeptide(L)' 'MDFLSYLIFAGILAGVVAQLVFYKALKMGEISRVIPITSCYPLFTFLLGWIFLGEEVTLSKVAGMLLILGGILLLK' A
#
# COMPACT_ATOMS: atom_id res chain seq x y z
N MET A 1 -25.46 0.50 -1.98
CA MET A 1 -24.59 -0.67 -1.72
C MET A 1 -24.49 -0.84 -0.23
N ASP A 2 -24.81 -2.02 0.29
CA ASP A 2 -24.89 -2.26 1.74
C ASP A 2 -23.49 -2.39 2.36
N PHE A 3 -23.34 -1.99 3.63
CA PHE A 3 -22.09 -2.07 4.39
C PHE A 3 -21.44 -3.47 4.32
N LEU A 4 -22.26 -4.52 4.35
CA LEU A 4 -21.82 -5.91 4.23
C LEU A 4 -21.12 -6.19 2.88
N SER A 5 -21.65 -5.61 1.79
CA SER A 5 -21.05 -5.77 0.46
C SER A 5 -19.65 -5.14 0.40
N TYR A 6 -19.48 -3.95 0.99
CA TYR A 6 -18.18 -3.28 1.07
C TYR A 6 -17.16 -4.11 1.87
N LEU A 7 -17.58 -4.68 3.00
CA LEU A 7 -16.70 -5.51 3.83
C LEU A 7 -16.25 -6.78 3.10
N ILE A 8 -17.17 -7.44 2.38
CA ILE A 8 -16.84 -8.63 1.58
C ILE A 8 -15.85 -8.28 0.48
N PHE A 9 -16.09 -7.21 -0.28
CA PHE A 9 -15.18 -6.78 -1.36
C PHE A 9 -13.80 -6.40 -0.83
N ALA A 10 -13.73 -5.61 0.24
CA ALA A 10 -12.48 -5.23 0.87
C ALA A 10 -11.72 -6.45 1.42
N GLY A 11 -12.43 -7.38 2.07
CA GLY A 11 -11.86 -8.60 2.60
C GLY A 11 -11.30 -9.52 1.51
N ILE A 12 -12.01 -9.69 0.39
CA ILE A 12 -11.52 -10.49 -0.73
C ILE A 12 -10.29 -9.83 -1.37
N LEU A 13 -10.33 -8.52 -1.64
CA LEU A 13 -9.23 -7.81 -2.28
C LEU A 13 -7.97 -7.78 -1.41
N ALA A 14 -8.08 -7.30 -0.17
CA ALA A 14 -6.93 -7.14 0.71
C ALA A 14 -6.49 -8.47 1.35
N GLY A 15 -7.44 -9.32 1.73
CA GLY A 15 -7.16 -10.57 2.44
C GLY A 15 -6.74 -11.70 1.51
N VAL A 16 -7.46 -11.90 0.41
CA VAL A 16 -7.22 -13.06 -0.48
C VAL A 16 -6.34 -12.67 -1.65
N VAL A 17 -6.76 -11.69 -2.45
CA VAL A 17 -6.07 -11.35 -3.71
C VAL A 17 -4.68 -10.79 -3.42
N ALA A 18 -4.56 -9.78 -2.56
CA ALA A 18 -3.28 -9.15 -2.27
C ALA A 18 -2.28 -10.13 -1.64
N GLN A 19 -2.73 -10.97 -0.69
CA GLN A 19 -1.86 -11.98 -0.07
C GLN A 19 -1.40 -13.03 -1.07
N LEU A 20 -2.28 -13.57 -1.92
CA LEU A 20 -1.90 -14.57 -2.92
C LEU A 20 -0.86 -14.00 -3.91
N VAL A 21 -1.06 -12.77 -4.38
CA VAL A 21 -0.11 -12.08 -5.26
C VAL A 21 1.22 -11.82 -4.53
N PHE A 22 1.18 -11.41 -3.27
CA PHE A 22 2.38 -11.18 -2.46
C PHE A 22 3.19 -12.46 -2.27
N TYR A 23 2.55 -13.56 -1.86
CA TYR A 23 3.23 -14.86 -1.73
C TYR A 23 3.76 -15.37 -3.07
N LYS A 24 3.03 -15.14 -4.16
CA LYS A 24 3.51 -15.49 -5.51
C LYS A 24 4.76 -14.67 -5.88
N ALA A 25 4.77 -13.36 -5.60
CA ALA A 25 5.92 -12.49 -5.84
C ALA A 25 7.13 -12.94 -5.01
N LEU A 26 6.94 -13.29 -3.74
CA LEU A 26 7.99 -13.84 -2.88
C LEU A 26 8.55 -15.19 -3.39
N LYS A 27 7.72 -16.02 -4.03
CA LYS A 27 8.16 -17.30 -4.62
C LYS A 27 8.88 -17.13 -5.95
N MET A 28 8.56 -16.10 -6.72
CA MET A 28 9.11 -15.88 -8.06
C MET A 28 10.31 -14.93 -8.09
N GLY A 29 10.50 -14.11 -7.06
CA GLY A 29 11.56 -13.12 -6.97
C GLY A 29 12.33 -13.16 -5.65
N GLU A 30 13.45 -12.43 -5.59
CA GLU A 30 14.24 -12.31 -4.37
C GLU A 30 13.48 -11.52 -3.31
N ILE A 31 13.42 -12.05 -2.08
CA ILE A 31 12.76 -11.40 -0.93
C ILE A 31 13.30 -9.98 -0.70
N SER A 32 14.62 -9.79 -0.85
CA SER A 32 15.31 -8.50 -0.72
C SER A 32 14.88 -7.45 -1.75
N ARG A 33 14.27 -7.86 -2.86
CA ARG A 33 13.66 -6.97 -3.86
C ARG A 33 12.18 -6.79 -3.64
N VAL A 34 11.46 -7.89 -3.39
CA VAL A 34 10.01 -7.88 -3.23
C VAL A 34 9.58 -7.07 -2.02
N ILE A 35 10.23 -7.28 -0.86
CA ILE A 35 9.84 -6.61 0.39
C ILE A 35 9.89 -5.09 0.26
N PRO A 36 11.00 -4.46 -0.19
CA PRO A 36 11.06 -3.02 -0.32
C PRO A 36 10.08 -2.45 -1.37
N ILE A 37 9.80 -3.20 -2.44
CA ILE A 37 8.78 -2.79 -3.42
C ILE A 37 7.40 -2.73 -2.75
N THR A 38 7.03 -3.75 -1.97
CA THR A 38 5.76 -3.73 -1.21
C THR A 38 5.73 -2.70 -0.10
N SER A 39 6.87 -2.37 0.51
CA SER A 39 6.95 -1.33 1.53
C SER A 39 6.57 0.04 1.00
N CYS A 40 6.64 0.28 -0.32
CA CYS A 40 6.17 1.51 -0.96
C CYS A 40 4.63 1.66 -0.99
N TYR A 41 3.85 0.73 -0.43
CA TYR A 41 2.37 0.86 -0.37
C TYR A 41 1.85 2.20 0.18
N PRO A 42 2.51 2.88 1.16
CA PRO A 42 2.02 4.17 1.66
C PRO A 42 1.93 5.23 0.56
N LEU A 43 2.83 5.19 -0.42
CA LEU A 43 2.80 6.06 -1.61
C LEU A 43 1.48 5.90 -2.37
N PHE A 44 1.09 4.65 -2.60
CA PHE A 44 -0.17 4.33 -3.27
C PHE A 44 -1.37 4.71 -2.40
N THR A 45 -1.33 4.45 -1.09
CA THR A 45 -2.40 4.85 -0.16
C THR A 45 -2.64 6.35 -0.17
N PHE A 46 -1.57 7.16 -0.13
CA PHE A 46 -1.69 8.61 -0.21
C PHE A 46 -2.23 9.10 -1.55
N LEU A 47 -1.71 8.55 -2.66
CA LEU A 47 -2.18 8.91 -4.00
C LEU A 47 -3.67 8.58 -4.17
N LEU A 48 -4.09 7.39 -3.72
CA LEU A 48 -5.48 6.97 -3.75
C LEU A 48 -6.35 7.81 -2.81
N GLY A 49 -5.87 8.17 -1.62
CA GLY A 49 -6.57 9.08 -0.70
C GLY A 49 -6.78 10.47 -1.30
N TRP A 50 -5.78 10.99 -2.01
CA TRP A 50 -5.91 12.27 -2.70
C TRP A 50 -6.91 12.20 -3.87
N ILE A 51 -6.82 11.17 -4.72
CA ILE A 51 -7.64 11.06 -5.95
C ILE A 51 -9.08 10.61 -5.64
N PHE A 52 -9.28 9.60 -4.79
CA PHE A 52 -10.59 8.98 -4.55
C PHE A 52 -11.32 9.54 -3.33
N LEU A 53 -10.60 9.89 -2.26
CA LEU A 53 -11.22 10.45 -1.05
C LEU A 53 -11.22 11.98 -1.05
N GLY A 54 -10.53 12.62 -2.00
CA GLY A 54 -10.42 14.08 -2.07
C GLY A 54 -9.63 14.67 -0.90
N GLU A 55 -8.74 13.89 -0.29
CA GLU A 55 -7.94 14.37 0.82
C GLU A 55 -7.04 15.53 0.41
N GLU A 56 -7.07 16.62 1.17
CA GLU A 56 -6.15 17.74 0.93
C GLU A 56 -4.70 17.30 1.14
N VAL A 57 -3.86 17.65 0.16
CA VAL A 57 -2.42 17.46 0.20
C VAL A 57 -1.80 18.65 0.94
N THR A 58 -1.49 18.44 2.22
CA THR A 58 -0.79 19.42 3.05
C THR A 58 0.70 19.14 3.07
N LEU A 59 1.52 20.18 3.32
CA LEU A 59 2.98 20.01 3.47
C LEU A 59 3.33 18.96 4.54
N SER A 60 2.56 18.89 5.62
CA SER A 60 2.76 17.89 6.69
C SER A 60 2.56 16.46 6.20
N LYS A 61 1.55 16.20 5.37
CA LYS A 61 1.33 14.85 4.79
C LYS A 61 2.45 14.48 3.82
N VAL A 62 2.91 15.42 3.00
CA VAL A 62 4.03 15.21 2.07
C VAL A 62 5.33 14.94 2.84
N ALA A 63 5.61 15.71 3.90
CA ALA A 63 6.77 15.48 4.75
C ALA A 63 6.71 14.10 5.44
N GLY A 64 5.55 13.69 5.96
CA GLY A 64 5.35 12.36 6.52
C GLY A 64 5.55 11.24 5.50
N MET A 65 5.03 11.42 4.28
CA MET A 65 5.25 10.51 3.15
C MET A 65 6.74 10.36 2.82
N LEU A 66 7.46 11.48 2.69
CA LEU A 66 8.90 11.47 2.41
C LEU A 66 9.68 10.80 3.54
N LEU A 67 9.27 10.97 4.80
CA LEU A 67 9.90 10.33 5.95
C LEU A 67 9.68 8.82 5.94
N ILE A 68 8.48 8.35 5.61
CA ILE A 68 8.18 6.92 5.43
C ILE A 68 9.02 6.33 4.30
N LEU A 69 9.06 7.00 3.13
CA LEU A 69 9.87 6.56 2.00
C LEU A 69 11.36 6.54 2.34
N GLY A 70 11.86 7.57 3.04
CA GLY A 70 13.23 7.62 3.53
C GLY A 70 13.55 6.46 4.48
N GLY A 71 12.66 6.16 5.42
CA GLY A 71 12.80 5.01 6.32
C GLY A 71 12.84 3.67 5.59
N ILE A 72 12.01 3.50 4.55
CA ILE A 72 12.01 2.28 3.71
C ILE A 72 13.32 2.14 2.95
N LEU A 73 13.87 3.24 2.43
CA LEU A 73 15.15 3.24 1.72
C LEU A 73 16.32 2.90 2.65
N LEU A 74 16.27 3.31 3.93
CA LEU A 74 17.30 3.00 4.94
C LEU A 74 17.24 1.55 5.45
N LEU A 75 16.07 0.92 5.43
CA LEU A 75 15.88 -0.48 5.83
C LEU A 75 16.40 -1.49 4.80
N LYS A 76 16.73 -1.03 3.59
CA LYS A 76 17.21 -1.83 2.47
C LYS A 76 18.74 -1.80 2.41
#